data_AF-A0A813PV51-F1
#
_entry.id   AF-A0A813PV51-F1
#
_cell.length_a   1.000
_cell.length_b   1.000
_cell.length_c   1.000
_cell.angle_alpha   90.00
_cell.angle_beta   90.00
_cell.angle_gamma   90.00
#
_symmetry.space_group_name_H-M   'P 1'
#
loop_
_entity.id
_entity.type
_entity.pdbx_description
1 polymer ?
#
loop_
_entity_poly.entity_id
_entity_poly.type
_entity_poly.pdbx_seq_one_letter_code
_entity_poly.pdbx_strand_id
1 'polypeptide(L)'
;MYDKLVLPWDVMPPITAFSSSDFVRYEWDRDGILSNGSTFFGQSDETSLDELERGLATSSMVTRWRNANPDLAGTDKDCVRDTMKKLKEALNGQETFIQGSGTVLLLFKKQSS
;
A
#
# COMPACT_ATOMS: atom_id res chain seq x y z
N MET A 1 -0.75 2.71 -9.15
CA MET A 1 -1.02 3.74 -8.12
C MET A 1 -2.27 4.56 -8.49
N TYR A 2 -3.47 3.96 -8.46
CA TYR A 2 -4.73 4.58 -8.94
C TYR A 2 -4.67 5.19 -10.36
N ASP A 3 -3.87 4.60 -11.27
CA ASP A 3 -3.70 5.10 -12.64
C ASP A 3 -4.96 4.96 -13.50
N LYS A 4 -5.84 4.04 -13.10
CA LYS A 4 -7.09 3.71 -13.79
C LYS A 4 -8.31 4.10 -12.96
N LEU A 5 -8.14 4.95 -11.95
CA LEU A 5 -9.25 5.42 -11.16
C LEU A 5 -10.12 6.32 -12.04
N VAL A 6 -11.40 5.95 -12.18
CA VAL A 6 -12.39 6.73 -12.92
C VAL A 6 -12.64 8.03 -12.14
N LEU A 7 -12.44 9.18 -12.77
CA LEU A 7 -12.57 10.48 -12.12
C LEU A 7 -14.02 11.01 -12.22
N PRO A 8 -14.41 12.01 -11.41
CA PRO A 8 -15.79 12.48 -11.36
C PRO A 8 -16.36 12.96 -12.70
N TRP A 9 -15.53 13.42 -13.62
CA TRP A 9 -15.95 13.85 -14.97
C TRP A 9 -15.91 12.72 -16.02
N ASP A 10 -15.37 11.55 -15.69
CA ASP A 10 -15.30 10.39 -16.59
C ASP A 10 -16.52 9.47 -16.45
N VAL A 11 -17.31 9.62 -15.38
CA VAL A 11 -18.55 8.84 -15.16
C VAL A 11 -19.74 9.42 -15.93
N MET A 12 -20.79 8.62 -16.11
CA MET A 12 -22.02 9.03 -16.79
C MET A 12 -23.24 8.88 -15.85
N PRO A 13 -23.97 9.97 -15.54
CA PRO A 13 -23.70 11.36 -15.94
C PRO A 13 -22.47 11.96 -15.21
N PRO A 14 -21.74 12.92 -15.81
CA PRO A 14 -20.60 13.56 -15.16
C PRO A 14 -20.98 14.27 -13.86
N ILE A 15 -20.13 14.16 -12.84
CA ILE A 15 -20.32 14.83 -11.54
C ILE A 15 -19.68 16.22 -11.62
N THR A 16 -20.52 17.25 -11.77
CA THR A 16 -20.09 18.66 -11.90
C THR A 16 -19.74 19.33 -10.58
N ALA A 17 -19.93 18.65 -9.43
CA ALA A 17 -19.62 19.19 -8.11
C ALA A 17 -18.12 19.44 -7.87
N PHE A 18 -17.25 18.87 -8.70
CA PHE A 18 -15.79 19.03 -8.63
C PHE A 18 -15.27 19.75 -9.88
N SER A 19 -14.30 20.64 -9.69
CA SER A 19 -13.62 21.33 -10.79
C SER A 19 -12.52 20.44 -11.37
N SER A 20 -12.62 20.06 -12.64
CA SER A 20 -11.59 19.25 -13.31
C SER A 20 -10.32 20.04 -13.57
N SER A 21 -10.42 21.36 -13.80
CA SER A 21 -9.26 22.23 -13.99
C SER A 21 -8.49 22.50 -12.70
N ASP A 22 -9.14 22.40 -11.54
CA ASP A 22 -8.50 22.56 -10.22
C ASP A 22 -8.00 21.22 -9.65
N PHE A 23 -8.11 20.12 -10.38
CA PHE A 23 -7.63 18.82 -9.94
C PHE A 23 -6.11 18.79 -9.91
N VAL A 24 -5.55 18.35 -8.78
CA VAL A 24 -4.11 18.19 -8.63
C VAL A 24 -3.80 16.77 -8.18
N ARG A 25 -2.80 16.19 -8.83
CA ARG A 25 -2.26 14.87 -8.50
C ARG A 25 -0.80 15.02 -8.13
N TYR A 26 -0.46 14.63 -6.91
CA TYR A 26 0.92 14.48 -6.48
C TYR A 26 1.26 13.01 -6.30
N GLU A 27 2.48 12.65 -6.67
CA GLU A 27 3.01 11.31 -6.52
C GLU A 27 4.40 11.35 -5.92
N TRP A 28 4.65 10.44 -5.00
CA TRP A 28 5.94 10.21 -4.39
C TRP A 28 6.25 8.70 -4.36
N ASP A 29 7.50 8.37 -4.60
CA ASP A 29 8.14 7.08 -4.30
C ASP A 29 7.48 5.88 -4.98
N ARG A 30 6.94 6.14 -6.17
CA ARG A 30 6.34 5.12 -7.04
C ARG A 30 7.36 4.00 -7.28
N ASP A 31 6.87 2.77 -7.22
CA ASP A 31 7.67 1.55 -7.46
C ASP A 31 8.90 1.42 -6.53
N GLY A 32 8.87 2.10 -5.38
CA GLY A 32 9.97 2.10 -4.41
C GLY A 32 11.13 3.04 -4.77
N ILE A 33 10.98 3.89 -5.78
CA ILE A 33 12.02 4.81 -6.25
C ILE A 33 11.89 6.15 -5.53
N LEU A 34 12.79 6.44 -4.59
CA LEU A 34 12.74 7.64 -3.76
C LEU A 34 12.77 8.94 -4.58
N SER A 35 11.73 9.76 -4.43
CA SER A 35 11.53 11.03 -5.15
C SER A 35 12.59 12.07 -4.79
N ASN A 36 13.08 12.02 -3.55
CA ASN A 36 14.12 12.90 -3.02
C ASN A 36 15.50 12.21 -2.93
N GLY A 37 15.60 10.93 -3.32
CA GLY A 37 16.83 10.13 -3.23
C GLY A 37 17.28 9.74 -1.81
N SER A 38 16.49 10.00 -0.77
CA SER A 38 16.91 9.85 0.64
C SER A 38 15.91 9.06 1.50
N THR A 39 14.64 9.46 1.55
CA THR A 39 13.62 8.82 2.39
C THR A 39 12.25 8.84 1.72
N PHE A 40 11.41 7.87 2.05
CA PHE A 40 10.03 7.85 1.60
C PHE A 40 9.25 9.07 2.12
N PHE A 41 8.25 9.50 1.36
CA PHE A 41 7.30 10.51 1.75
C PHE A 41 6.53 10.02 2.99
N GLY A 42 6.54 10.84 4.05
CA GLY A 42 6.01 10.44 5.36
C GLY A 42 7.04 9.76 6.27
N GLN A 43 8.32 9.76 5.90
CA GLN A 43 9.46 9.09 6.54
C GLN A 43 9.56 7.59 6.23
N SER A 44 10.78 7.08 6.31
CA SER A 44 11.08 5.66 6.28
C SER A 44 11.25 5.16 7.72
N ASP A 45 10.68 4.00 8.02
CA ASP A 45 10.84 3.36 9.33
C ASP A 45 11.71 2.11 9.20
N GLU A 46 12.61 1.91 10.15
CA GLU A 46 13.26 0.60 10.32
C GLU A 46 12.26 -0.35 10.99
N THR A 47 12.15 -1.57 10.46
CA THR A 47 11.32 -2.62 11.05
C THR A 47 12.02 -3.97 10.98
N SER A 48 11.51 -4.93 11.74
CA SER A 48 11.94 -6.33 11.68
C SER A 48 10.93 -7.24 10.99
N LEU A 49 11.39 -8.42 10.55
CA LEU A 49 10.51 -9.48 10.05
C LEU A 49 9.44 -9.90 11.08
N ASP A 50 9.80 -9.96 12.37
CA ASP A 50 8.87 -10.28 13.45
C ASP A 50 7.76 -9.22 13.61
N GLU A 51 8.13 -7.94 13.57
CA GLU A 51 7.17 -6.84 13.65
C GLU A 51 6.22 -6.84 12.45
N LEU A 52 6.76 -7.05 11.25
CA LEU A 52 5.96 -7.16 10.04
C LEU A 52 5.00 -8.36 10.10
N GLU A 53 5.48 -9.52 10.55
CA GLU A 53 4.66 -10.73 10.73
C GLU A 53 3.47 -10.46 11.67
N ARG A 54 3.75 -9.88 12.85
CA ARG A 54 2.72 -9.52 13.83
C ARG A 54 1.73 -8.52 13.26
N GLY A 55 2.20 -7.49 12.56
CA GLY A 55 1.34 -6.50 11.90
C GLY A 55 0.40 -7.14 10.89
N LEU A 56 0.96 -7.91 9.95
CA LEU A 56 0.19 -8.58 8.89
C LEU A 56 -0.81 -9.59 9.45
N ALA A 57 -0.45 -10.32 10.52
CA ALA A 57 -1.31 -11.31 11.16
C ALA A 57 -2.63 -10.72 11.69
N THR A 58 -2.68 -9.41 11.95
CA THR A 58 -3.90 -8.69 12.39
C THR A 58 -4.66 -8.04 11.24
N SER A 59 -4.09 -8.02 10.03
CA SER A 59 -4.72 -7.36 8.88
C SER A 59 -6.01 -8.08 8.47
N SER A 60 -7.03 -7.29 8.13
CA SER A 60 -8.33 -7.84 7.72
C SER A 60 -8.22 -8.74 6.48
N MET A 61 -7.25 -8.47 5.60
CA MET A 61 -6.98 -9.31 4.43
C MET A 61 -6.49 -10.70 4.82
N VAL A 62 -5.56 -10.79 5.79
CA VAL A 62 -5.06 -12.08 6.29
C VAL A 62 -6.17 -12.85 7.01
N THR A 63 -6.99 -12.18 7.83
CA THR A 63 -8.16 -12.83 8.46
C THR A 63 -9.10 -13.44 7.43
N ARG A 64 -9.42 -12.70 6.35
CA ARG A 64 -10.26 -13.22 5.26
C ARG A 64 -9.60 -14.38 4.53
N TRP A 65 -8.30 -14.29 4.25
CA TRP A 65 -7.56 -15.37 3.61
C TRP A 65 -7.58 -16.65 4.46
N ARG A 66 -7.34 -16.55 5.76
CA ARG A 66 -7.39 -17.69 6.70
C ARG A 66 -8.79 -18.31 6.78
N ASN A 67 -9.84 -17.48 6.80
CA ASN A 67 -11.22 -17.98 6.77
C ASN A 67 -11.55 -18.74 5.46
N ALA A 68 -10.97 -18.30 4.33
CA ALA A 68 -11.15 -18.98 3.04
C ALA A 68 -10.24 -20.21 2.86
N ASN A 69 -9.18 -20.34 3.67
CA ASN A 69 -8.17 -21.40 3.59
C ASN A 69 -7.92 -22.02 4.97
N PRO A 70 -8.94 -22.58 5.64
CA PRO A 70 -8.83 -23.03 7.03
C PRO A 70 -7.78 -24.13 7.24
N ASP A 71 -7.60 -25.02 6.26
CA ASP A 71 -6.62 -26.13 6.35
C ASP A 71 -5.16 -25.65 6.24
N LEU A 72 -4.93 -24.44 5.75
CA LEU A 72 -3.60 -23.85 5.62
C LEU A 72 -3.29 -22.85 6.74
N ALA A 73 -4.32 -22.26 7.35
CA ALA A 73 -4.18 -21.27 8.39
C ALA A 73 -3.37 -21.82 9.59
N GLY A 74 -2.36 -21.07 10.03
CA GLY A 74 -1.49 -21.46 11.15
C GLY A 74 -0.47 -22.58 10.86
N THR A 75 -0.46 -23.12 9.64
CA THR A 75 0.58 -24.05 9.17
C THR A 75 1.74 -23.28 8.53
N ASP A 76 2.80 -23.97 8.09
CA ASP A 76 3.89 -23.36 7.35
C ASP A 76 3.48 -22.82 5.96
N LYS A 77 2.28 -23.19 5.50
CA LYS A 77 1.66 -22.66 4.27
C LYS A 77 0.71 -21.50 4.55
N ASP A 78 0.64 -21.01 5.79
CA ASP A 78 -0.07 -19.77 6.09
C ASP A 78 0.52 -18.62 5.27
N CYS A 79 -0.34 -17.78 4.70
CA CYS A 79 0.09 -16.72 3.79
C CYS A 79 1.10 -15.75 4.43
N VAL A 80 1.01 -15.51 5.74
CA VAL A 80 1.98 -14.63 6.43
C VAL A 80 3.32 -15.34 6.59
N ARG A 81 3.34 -16.61 7.02
CA ARG A 81 4.59 -17.38 7.19
C ARG A 81 5.34 -17.56 5.87
N ASP A 82 4.62 -17.91 4.80
CA ASP A 82 5.20 -18.03 3.46
C ASP A 82 5.78 -16.69 2.98
N THR A 83 5.09 -15.57 3.28
CA THR A 83 5.59 -14.22 2.97
C THR A 83 6.87 -13.91 3.76
N MET A 84 6.91 -14.19 5.06
CA MET A 84 8.10 -13.92 5.89
C MET A 84 9.31 -14.74 5.44
N LYS A 85 9.10 -16.01 5.06
CA LYS A 85 10.15 -16.85 4.49
C LYS A 85 10.73 -16.24 3.22
N LYS A 86 9.87 -15.82 2.29
CA LYS A 86 10.30 -15.19 1.03
C LYS A 86 11.02 -13.87 1.25
N LEU A 87 10.55 -13.06 2.20
CA LEU A 87 11.22 -11.82 2.57
C LEU A 87 12.60 -12.08 3.17
N LYS A 88 12.72 -13.04 4.10
CA LYS A 88 14.00 -13.44 4.68
C LYS A 88 14.99 -13.90 3.63
N GLU A 89 14.54 -14.67 2.65
CA GLU A 89 15.35 -15.08 1.50
C GLU A 89 15.78 -13.88 0.65
N ALA A 90 14.87 -12.95 0.34
CA ALA A 90 15.15 -11.74 -0.44
C ALA A 90 16.08 -10.75 0.27
N LEU A 91 16.07 -10.74 1.60
CA LEU A 91 16.94 -9.94 2.46
C LEU A 91 18.28 -10.64 2.78
N ASN A 92 18.59 -11.76 2.12
CA ASN A 92 19.80 -12.56 2.37
C ASN A 92 19.98 -12.93 3.85
N GLY A 93 18.87 -13.20 4.55
CA GLY A 93 18.86 -13.56 5.97
C GLY A 93 18.95 -12.38 6.94
N GLN A 94 18.91 -11.13 6.48
CA GLN A 94 18.77 -9.97 7.37
C GLN A 94 17.37 -9.95 8.00
N GLU A 95 17.32 -9.61 9.29
CA GLU A 95 16.09 -9.59 10.09
C GLU A 95 15.45 -8.21 10.16
N THR A 96 16.21 -7.14 9.87
CA THR A 96 15.73 -5.75 9.84
C THR A 96 15.92 -5.13 8.46
N PHE A 97 15.03 -4.21 8.12
CA PHE A 97 15.05 -3.49 6.85
C PHE A 97 14.33 -2.16 6.97
N ILE A 98 14.66 -1.24 6.06
CA ILE A 98 13.96 0.03 5.93
C ILE A 98 12.72 -0.18 5.06
N GLN A 99 11.57 0.23 5.57
CA GLN A 99 10.31 0.24 4.84
C GLN A 99 9.78 1.65 4.62
N GLY A 100 8.93 1.78 3.62
CA GLY A 100 8.15 2.96 3.34
C GLY A 100 7.15 2.67 2.22
N SER A 101 6.44 3.70 1.76
CA SER A 101 5.35 3.49 0.81
C SER A 101 5.37 4.53 -0.32
N GLY A 102 5.04 4.08 -1.53
CA GLY A 102 4.68 5.00 -2.61
C GLY A 102 3.34 5.67 -2.30
N THR A 103 3.32 7.00 -2.29
CA THR A 103 2.16 7.80 -1.87
C THR A 103 1.63 8.66 -3.01
N VAL A 104 0.33 8.60 -3.26
CA VAL A 104 -0.36 9.47 -4.22
C VAL A 104 -1.44 10.23 -3.50
N LEU A 105 -1.44 11.55 -3.71
CA LEU A 105 -2.48 12.42 -3.18
C LEU A 105 -3.28 12.99 -4.36
N LEU A 106 -4.58 12.73 -4.34
CA LEU A 106 -5.55 13.23 -5.31
C LEU A 106 -6.35 14.34 -4.64
N LEU A 107 -6.12 15.59 -5.04
CA LEU A 107 -6.81 16.75 -4.48
C LEU A 107 -7.92 17.17 -5.42
N PHE A 108 -9.14 17.21 -4.89
CA PHE A 108 -10.33 17.66 -5.59
C PHE A 108 -10.87 18.91 -4.92
N LYS A 109 -11.12 19.95 -5.71
CA LYS A 109 -11.79 21.15 -5.24
C LYS A 109 -13.28 21.06 -5.54
N LYS A 110 -14.09 21.14 -4.50
CA LYS A 110 -15.53 21.28 -4.64
C LYS A 110 -15.86 22.67 -5.20
N GLN A 111 -16.74 22.74 -6.18
CA GLN A 111 -17.25 24.01 -6.67
C GLN A 111 -18.15 24.64 -5.60
N SER A 112 -17.95 25.92 -5.32
CA SER A 112 -18.90 26.68 -4.49
C SER A 112 -20.22 26.81 -5.26
N SER A 113 -21.31 26.42 -4.61
CA SER A 113 -22.69 26.58 -5.10
C SER A 113 -23.06 28.04 -5.30
#